data_AF-A0A7S9QBQ5-F1
#
_entry.id   AF-A0A7S9QBQ5-F1
#
_cell.length_a   1.000
_cell.length_b   1.000
_cell.length_c   1.000
_cell.angle_alpha   90.00
_cell.angle_beta   90.00
_cell.angle_gamma   90.00
#
_symmetry.space_group_name_H-M   'P 1'
#
loop_
_entity.id
_entity.type
_entity.pdbx_description
1 polymer ?
#
loop_
_entity_poly.entity_id
_entity_poly.type
_entity_poly.pdbx_seq_one_letter_code
_entity_poly.pdbx_strand_id
1 'polypeptide(L)'
;MRIIALALLLAGILQAGAAAALGLQPMRAEGATPGGAKAFYINVLNPFDYAVQYELTLLEPDLQTPAGRAAISRSLLTVPPGRSQRVVLTFDIDEASDERTVRLCAFDPSNVGDVLVRVCGTYTGYRFGSERHRRALSPQSAQRTGGQ
;
A
#
# COMPACT_ATOMS: atom_id res chain seq x y z
N MET A 1 -41.81 -31.20 19.46
CA MET A 1 -41.13 -30.85 18.20
C MET A 1 -40.83 -29.34 18.10
N ARG A 2 -40.20 -28.72 19.11
CA ARG A 2 -39.85 -27.27 19.09
C ARG A 2 -38.36 -26.97 19.35
N ILE A 3 -37.57 -27.99 19.69
CA ILE A 3 -36.15 -27.84 20.08
C ILE A 3 -35.20 -28.01 18.87
N ILE A 4 -35.65 -28.68 17.80
CA ILE A 4 -34.83 -28.97 16.61
C ILE A 4 -34.62 -27.71 15.73
N ALA A 5 -35.54 -26.74 15.79
CA ALA A 5 -35.43 -25.51 14.99
C ALA A 5 -34.34 -24.54 15.47
N LEU A 6 -33.89 -24.64 16.73
CA LEU A 6 -32.88 -23.73 17.29
C LEU A 6 -31.44 -24.15 16.96
N ALA A 7 -31.22 -25.45 16.67
CA ALA A 7 -29.89 -25.98 16.37
C ALA A 7 -29.39 -25.62 14.96
N LEU A 8 -30.30 -25.35 14.02
CA LEU A 8 -29.97 -24.99 12.63
C LEU A 8 -29.56 -23.52 12.45
N LEU A 9 -29.90 -22.64 13.40
CA LEU A 9 -29.54 -21.22 13.33
C LEU A 9 -28.13 -20.89 13.85
N LEU A 10 -27.50 -21.78 14.64
CA LEU A 10 -26.13 -21.57 15.15
C LEU A 10 -25.02 -22.09 14.21
N ALA A 11 -25.34 -22.88 13.19
CA ALA A 11 -24.35 -23.47 12.30
C ALA A 11 -23.87 -22.53 11.17
N GLY A 12 -24.49 -21.36 10.99
CA GLY A 12 -24.24 -20.46 9.85
C GLY A 12 -23.14 -19.40 10.02
N ILE A 13 -22.51 -19.26 11.19
CA ILE A 13 -21.68 -18.06 11.52
C ILE A 13 -20.16 -18.29 11.32
N LEU A 14 -19.69 -19.50 10.96
CA LEU A 14 -18.27 -19.85 11.11
C LEU A 14 -17.40 -19.93 9.84
N GLN A 15 -17.86 -19.44 8.68
CA GLN A 15 -17.02 -19.37 7.48
C GLN A 15 -16.84 -17.95 6.96
N ALA A 16 -16.31 -17.06 7.81
CA ALA A 16 -15.58 -15.90 7.33
C ALA A 16 -14.17 -16.36 6.92
N GLY A 17 -14.03 -16.89 5.71
CA GLY A 17 -12.71 -17.14 5.12
C GLY A 17 -11.95 -15.82 5.09
N ALA A 18 -10.84 -15.72 5.82
CA ALA A 18 -9.96 -14.57 5.74
C ALA A 18 -9.45 -14.49 4.28
N ALA A 19 -9.87 -13.47 3.55
CA ALA A 19 -9.31 -13.19 2.24
C ALA A 19 -7.84 -12.82 2.44
N ALA A 20 -6.95 -13.80 2.25
CA ALA A 20 -5.51 -13.63 2.30
C ALA A 20 -5.08 -12.86 1.04
N ALA A 21 -5.16 -11.54 1.09
CA ALA A 21 -4.75 -10.66 0.00
C ALA A 21 -3.30 -10.20 0.21
N LEU A 22 -2.50 -10.28 -0.86
CA LEU A 22 -1.19 -9.66 -0.95
C LEU A 22 -1.29 -8.21 -0.47
N GLY A 23 -0.35 -7.78 0.38
CA GLY A 23 -0.48 -6.52 1.09
C GLY A 23 0.71 -5.59 0.91
N LEU A 24 0.42 -4.29 0.76
CA LEU A 24 1.38 -3.21 1.00
C LEU A 24 0.89 -2.43 2.23
N GLN A 25 1.78 -2.20 3.19
CA GLN A 25 1.44 -1.42 4.38
C GLN A 25 2.44 -0.26 4.59
N PRO A 26 1.96 0.99 4.64
CA PRO A 26 0.60 1.41 4.32
C PRO A 26 0.31 1.32 2.81
N MET A 27 -0.95 1.10 2.39
CA MET A 27 -1.33 1.21 0.97
C MET A 27 -1.40 2.66 0.48
N ARG A 28 -1.56 3.62 1.41
CA ARG A 28 -1.52 5.04 1.11
C ARG A 28 -0.68 5.75 2.16
N ALA A 29 0.28 6.54 1.73
CA ALA A 29 0.99 7.44 2.62
C ALA A 29 1.20 8.79 1.96
N GLU A 30 1.20 9.83 2.76
CA GLU A 30 1.61 11.16 2.33
C GLU A 30 2.47 11.82 3.39
N GLY A 31 3.31 12.78 2.99
CA GLY A 31 4.07 13.53 3.99
C GLY A 31 4.97 14.61 3.42
N ALA A 32 5.23 15.60 4.26
CA ALA A 32 6.12 16.71 3.98
C ALA A 32 7.58 16.25 3.84
N THR A 33 8.38 16.98 3.07
CA THR A 33 9.85 16.87 3.03
C THR A 33 10.50 18.25 2.93
N PRO A 34 11.60 18.51 3.67
CA PRO A 34 12.29 19.80 3.62
C PRO A 34 13.16 19.97 2.37
N GLY A 35 13.50 18.86 1.71
CA GLY A 35 14.31 18.88 0.50
C GLY A 35 13.53 18.54 -0.76
N GLY A 36 14.28 18.37 -1.87
CA GLY A 36 13.73 17.96 -3.16
C GLY A 36 13.34 16.47 -3.25
N ALA A 37 13.45 15.67 -2.19
CA ALA A 37 13.18 14.23 -2.24
C ALA A 37 12.37 13.75 -1.03
N LYS A 38 11.54 12.73 -1.23
CA LYS A 38 10.72 12.10 -0.18
C LYS A 38 11.02 10.61 -0.09
N ALA A 39 10.98 10.06 1.12
CA ALA A 39 11.07 8.64 1.39
C ALA A 39 9.87 8.11 2.19
N PHE A 40 9.50 6.85 1.96
CA PHE A 40 8.52 6.11 2.74
C PHE A 40 9.04 4.70 3.06
N TYR A 41 8.81 4.24 4.30
CA TYR A 41 8.96 2.85 4.68
C TYR A 41 7.67 2.09 4.36
N ILE A 42 7.81 0.98 3.63
CA ILE A 42 6.68 0.18 3.18
C ILE A 42 6.97 -1.26 3.56
N ASN A 43 5.99 -1.93 4.16
CA ASN A 43 6.05 -3.35 4.40
C ASN A 43 5.33 -4.08 3.25
N VAL A 44 5.99 -5.06 2.66
CA VAL A 44 5.41 -6.01 1.71
C VAL A 44 5.03 -7.24 2.51
N LEU A 45 3.75 -7.60 2.51
CA LEU A 45 3.20 -8.67 3.35
C LEU A 45 2.88 -9.89 2.51
N ASN A 46 3.30 -11.06 3.01
CA ASN A 46 2.90 -12.35 2.51
C ASN A 46 1.86 -12.97 3.46
N PRO A 47 0.57 -12.99 3.10
CA PRO A 47 -0.48 -13.59 3.92
C PRO A 47 -0.59 -15.11 3.73
N PHE A 48 0.15 -15.68 2.78
CA PHE A 48 0.08 -17.10 2.44
C PHE A 48 0.92 -17.95 3.40
N ASP A 49 0.65 -19.25 3.38
CA ASP A 49 1.36 -20.28 4.15
C ASP A 49 2.62 -20.80 3.45
N TYR A 50 2.93 -20.30 2.24
CA TYR A 50 4.16 -20.55 1.50
C TYR A 50 4.94 -19.25 1.25
N ALA A 51 6.24 -19.36 1.00
CA ALA A 51 7.08 -18.21 0.68
C ALA A 51 6.76 -17.69 -0.72
N VAL A 52 6.68 -16.37 -0.89
CA VAL A 52 6.41 -15.74 -2.19
C VAL A 52 7.56 -14.83 -2.58
N GLN A 53 7.96 -14.89 -3.85
CA GLN A 53 8.85 -13.91 -4.44
C GLN A 53 8.02 -12.78 -5.05
N TYR A 54 8.27 -11.55 -4.63
CA TYR A 54 7.62 -10.38 -5.17
C TYR A 54 8.58 -9.58 -6.04
N GLU A 55 8.09 -9.20 -7.21
CA GLU A 55 8.66 -8.13 -8.01
C GLU A 55 7.96 -6.81 -7.68
N LEU A 56 8.77 -5.77 -7.47
CA LEU A 56 8.35 -4.44 -7.08
C LEU A 56 8.67 -3.44 -8.20
N THR A 57 7.64 -2.75 -8.69
CA THR A 57 7.76 -1.74 -9.75
C THR A 57 7.23 -0.40 -9.28
N LEU A 58 7.94 0.66 -9.65
CA LEU A 58 7.51 2.04 -9.42
C LEU A 58 6.91 2.63 -10.69
N LEU A 59 5.69 3.14 -10.56
CA LEU A 59 4.91 3.67 -11.66
C LEU A 59 4.42 5.08 -11.33
N GLU A 60 4.20 5.89 -12.36
CA GLU A 60 3.46 7.14 -12.24
C GLU A 60 1.98 6.85 -11.89
N PRO A 61 1.17 7.87 -11.52
CA PRO A 61 -0.22 7.68 -11.14
C PRO A 61 -1.11 7.01 -12.18
N ASP A 62 -0.68 6.98 -13.45
CA ASP A 62 -1.37 6.31 -14.56
C ASP A 62 -1.25 4.77 -14.54
N LEU A 63 -0.40 4.21 -13.67
CA LEU A 63 -0.12 2.77 -13.56
C LEU A 63 0.47 2.11 -14.82
N GLN A 64 1.00 2.91 -15.75
CA GLN A 64 1.60 2.43 -16.99
C GLN A 64 3.04 2.92 -17.14
N THR A 65 3.29 4.18 -16.79
CA THR A 65 4.58 4.82 -17.02
C THR A 65 5.53 4.52 -15.86
N PRO A 66 6.78 4.06 -16.12
CA PRO A 66 7.78 3.95 -15.06
C PRO A 66 8.04 5.28 -14.36
N ALA A 67 8.08 5.28 -13.04
CA ALA A 67 8.33 6.51 -12.27
C ALA A 67 9.82 6.92 -12.37
N GLY A 68 10.14 7.88 -13.24
CA GLY A 68 11.51 8.40 -13.39
C GLY A 68 11.98 9.15 -12.13
N ARG A 69 13.28 9.15 -11.80
CA ARG A 69 13.77 9.75 -10.52
C ARG A 69 13.05 9.22 -9.27
N ALA A 70 12.64 7.94 -9.31
CA ALA A 70 12.16 7.20 -8.16
C ALA A 70 12.96 5.90 -8.04
N ALA A 71 13.17 5.44 -6.81
CA ALA A 71 13.94 4.25 -6.52
C ALA A 71 13.31 3.48 -5.36
N ILE A 72 13.53 2.17 -5.36
CA ILE A 72 13.17 1.28 -4.26
C ILE A 72 14.40 0.52 -3.81
N SER A 73 14.54 0.32 -2.50
CA SER A 73 15.72 -0.34 -1.93
C SER A 73 15.94 -1.77 -2.44
N ARG A 74 14.88 -2.45 -2.88
CA ARG A 74 14.89 -3.80 -3.45
C ARG A 74 13.76 -3.93 -4.47
N SER A 75 14.05 -4.28 -5.71
CA SER A 75 13.05 -4.55 -6.75
C SER A 75 12.55 -5.99 -6.74
N LEU A 76 13.31 -6.91 -6.14
CA LEU A 76 12.95 -8.32 -6.00
C LEU A 76 13.19 -8.75 -4.55
N LEU A 77 12.22 -9.42 -3.94
CA LEU A 77 12.35 -9.94 -2.58
C LEU A 77 11.53 -11.22 -2.37
N THR A 78 12.04 -12.13 -1.55
CA THR A 78 11.30 -13.32 -1.11
C THR A 78 10.80 -13.09 0.31
N VAL A 79 9.48 -13.14 0.51
CA VAL A 79 8.84 -12.93 1.79
C VAL A 79 8.36 -14.28 2.36
N PRO A 80 8.82 -14.69 3.55
CA PRO A 80 8.40 -15.95 4.16
C PRO A 80 6.90 -15.99 4.50
N PRO A 81 6.32 -17.19 4.73
CA PRO A 81 4.92 -17.37 5.12
C PRO A 81 4.51 -16.52 6.32
N GLY A 82 3.39 -15.81 6.22
CA GLY A 82 2.86 -14.98 7.31
C GLY A 82 3.80 -13.87 7.80
N ARG A 83 4.80 -13.47 7.00
CA ARG A 83 5.78 -12.42 7.34
C ARG A 83 5.62 -11.21 6.46
N SER A 84 6.28 -10.13 6.88
CA SER A 84 6.46 -8.93 6.09
C SER A 84 7.92 -8.57 5.94
N GLN A 85 8.30 -7.98 4.81
CA GLN A 85 9.62 -7.38 4.62
C GLN A 85 9.50 -5.89 4.32
N ARG A 86 10.40 -5.10 4.89
CA ARG A 86 10.43 -3.66 4.70
C ARG A 86 11.29 -3.27 3.51
N VAL A 87 10.76 -2.34 2.72
CA VAL A 87 11.44 -1.66 1.63
C VAL A 87 11.35 -0.14 1.82
N VAL A 88 12.30 0.58 1.23
CA VAL A 88 12.32 2.04 1.23
C VAL A 88 12.02 2.50 -0.19
N LEU A 89 10.94 3.27 -0.34
CA LEU A 89 10.61 4.01 -1.55
C LEU A 89 11.18 5.42 -1.42
N THR A 90 11.90 5.89 -2.42
CA THR A 90 12.40 7.27 -2.53
C THR A 90 12.04 7.87 -3.88
N PHE A 91 11.68 9.15 -3.94
CA PHE A 91 11.49 9.87 -5.19
C PHE A 91 11.75 11.36 -5.06
N ASP A 92 12.20 11.96 -6.16
CA ASP A 92 12.42 13.40 -6.25
C ASP A 92 11.13 14.13 -6.62
N ILE A 93 10.90 15.28 -5.97
CA ILE A 93 9.87 16.26 -6.29
C ILE A 93 10.53 17.34 -7.16
N ASP A 94 10.01 17.55 -8.36
CA ASP A 94 10.56 18.52 -9.31
C ASP A 94 10.61 19.96 -8.75
N GLU A 95 11.65 20.74 -9.05
CA GLU A 95 11.79 22.13 -8.60
C GLU A 95 10.57 23.00 -8.93
N ALA A 96 9.93 22.78 -10.08
CA ALA A 96 8.73 23.50 -10.48
C ALA A 96 7.43 22.95 -9.84
N SER A 97 7.50 21.88 -9.05
CA SER A 97 6.33 21.21 -8.45
C SER A 97 6.35 21.25 -6.92
N ASP A 98 5.18 21.44 -6.31
CA ASP A 98 5.03 21.43 -4.85
C ASP A 98 4.81 20.03 -4.28
N GLU A 99 4.35 19.09 -5.10
CA GLU A 99 4.06 17.72 -4.72
C GLU A 99 4.38 16.74 -5.84
N ARG A 100 4.61 15.49 -5.47
CA ARG A 100 4.71 14.37 -6.41
C ARG A 100 4.04 13.15 -5.81
N THR A 101 3.32 12.43 -6.65
CA THR A 101 2.71 11.14 -6.31
C THR A 101 3.33 10.05 -7.17
N VAL A 102 3.71 8.94 -6.54
CA VAL A 102 4.16 7.72 -7.21
C VAL A 102 3.36 6.52 -6.72
N ARG A 103 3.35 5.45 -7.51
CA ARG A 103 2.74 4.17 -7.19
C ARG A 103 3.83 3.11 -7.01
N LEU A 104 3.74 2.32 -5.95
CA LEU A 104 4.52 1.10 -5.82
C LEU A 104 3.58 -0.08 -6.02
N CYS A 105 3.87 -0.92 -7.00
CA CYS A 105 3.14 -2.15 -7.27
C CYS A 105 3.99 -3.36 -6.91
N ALA A 106 3.36 -4.34 -6.25
CA ALA A 106 3.92 -5.65 -5.96
C ALA A 106 3.12 -6.72 -6.69
N PHE A 107 3.81 -7.68 -7.31
CA PHE A 107 3.19 -8.85 -7.94
C PHE A 107 4.11 -10.07 -7.82
N ASP A 108 3.53 -11.26 -7.89
CA ASP A 108 4.26 -12.53 -7.93
C ASP A 108 4.52 -12.91 -9.40
N PRO A 109 5.78 -12.92 -9.88
CA PRO A 109 6.09 -13.26 -11.26
C PRO A 109 5.86 -14.74 -11.59
N SER A 110 5.72 -15.61 -10.57
CA SER A 110 5.44 -17.04 -10.75
C SER A 110 3.96 -17.32 -10.94
N ASN A 111 3.10 -16.37 -10.56
CA ASN A 111 1.66 -16.50 -10.67
C ASN A 111 1.17 -15.94 -12.02
N VAL A 112 1.49 -16.66 -13.09
CA VAL A 112 1.19 -16.31 -14.49
C VAL A 112 -0.14 -16.95 -14.97
N GLY A 113 -1.06 -17.26 -14.04
CA GLY A 113 -2.42 -17.70 -14.39
C GLY A 113 -3.29 -16.56 -14.92
N ASP A 114 -4.58 -16.83 -15.19
CA ASP A 114 -5.53 -15.87 -15.78
C ASP A 114 -5.74 -14.56 -14.98
N VAL A 115 -5.26 -14.47 -13.73
CA VAL A 115 -5.39 -13.29 -12.87
C VAL A 115 -4.03 -12.94 -12.24
N LEU A 116 -3.32 -11.98 -12.85
CA LEU A 116 -2.17 -11.33 -12.23
C LEU A 116 -2.65 -10.51 -11.03
N VAL A 117 -2.44 -11.02 -9.82
CA VAL A 117 -2.73 -10.27 -8.58
C VAL A 117 -1.64 -9.22 -8.38
N ARG A 118 -1.85 -8.04 -8.96
CA ARG A 118 -1.02 -6.85 -8.73
C ARG A 118 -1.68 -5.98 -7.67
N VAL A 119 -0.93 -5.66 -6.61
CA VAL A 119 -1.38 -4.72 -5.57
C VAL A 119 -0.52 -3.49 -5.61
N CYS A 120 -1.17 -2.31 -5.68
CA CYS A 120 -0.48 -1.04 -5.80
C CYS A 120 -0.83 -0.11 -4.65
N GLY A 121 0.19 0.48 -4.02
CA GLY A 121 0.07 1.56 -3.04
C GLY A 121 0.29 2.93 -3.67
N THR A 122 -0.18 3.99 -3.01
CA THR A 122 -0.05 5.40 -3.43
C THR A 122 0.75 6.20 -2.43
N TYR A 123 1.77 6.90 -2.89
CA TYR A 123 2.70 7.61 -2.02
C TYR A 123 2.90 9.04 -2.51
N THR A 124 2.50 10.01 -1.71
CA THR A 124 2.52 11.44 -2.07
C THR A 124 3.47 12.23 -1.19
N GLY A 125 4.52 12.77 -1.79
CA GLY A 125 5.45 13.69 -1.14
C GLY A 125 5.07 15.12 -1.47
N TYR A 126 5.19 16.03 -0.51
CA TYR A 126 5.00 17.46 -0.75
C TYR A 126 6.06 18.27 0.00
N ARG A 127 6.41 19.44 -0.53
CA ARG A 127 7.42 20.30 0.08
C ARG A 127 6.89 21.02 1.31
N PHE A 128 7.77 21.31 2.27
CA PHE A 128 7.44 22.26 3.33
C PHE A 128 7.04 23.62 2.74
N GLY A 129 6.06 24.26 3.35
CA GLY A 129 5.54 25.57 2.90
C GLY A 129 4.50 25.49 1.77
N SER A 130 4.39 24.36 1.06
CA SER A 130 3.34 24.13 0.06
C SER A 130 1.93 24.31 0.64
N GLU A 131 0.95 24.58 -0.22
CA GLU A 131 -0.46 24.66 0.22
C GLU A 131 -0.95 23.35 0.84
N ARG A 132 -0.48 22.20 0.33
CA ARG A 132 -0.81 20.89 0.92
C ARG A 132 -0.23 20.76 2.32
N HIS A 133 1.02 21.17 2.53
CA HIS A 133 1.62 21.22 3.87
C HIS A 133 0.84 22.12 4.83
N ARG A 134 0.48 23.34 4.39
CA ARG A 134 -0.31 24.28 5.20
C ARG A 134 -1.69 23.72 5.55
N ARG A 135 -2.36 23.03 4.61
CA ARG A 135 -3.64 22.36 4.86
C ARG A 135 -3.50 21.20 5.86
N ALA A 136 -2.45 20.39 5.74
CA ALA A 136 -2.18 19.29 6.67
C ALA A 136 -1.92 19.77 8.12
N LEU A 137 -1.41 20.99 8.29
CA LEU A 137 -1.21 21.62 9.60
C LEU A 137 -2.44 22.37 10.13
N SER A 138 -3.47 22.59 9.30
CA SER A 138 -4.64 23.36 9.71
C SER A 138 -5.52 22.55 10.66
N PRO A 139 -5.93 23.11 11.83
CA PRO A 139 -6.69 22.39 12.85
C PRO A 139 -8.06 21.89 12.37
N GLN A 140 -8.60 22.42 11.26
CA GLN A 140 -9.85 21.94 10.66
C GLN A 140 -9.73 20.55 10.01
N SER A 141 -8.52 20.08 9.69
CA SER A 141 -8.30 18.75 9.11
C SER A 141 -8.47 17.62 10.13
N ALA A 142 -8.25 17.91 11.42
CA ALA A 142 -8.35 16.93 12.50
C ALA A 142 -9.80 16.56 12.90
N GLN A 143 -10.79 17.39 12.55
CA GLN A 143 -12.20 17.13 12.89
C GLN A 143 -12.94 16.23 11.87
N ARG A 144 -12.35 15.93 10.71
CA ARG A 144 -13.02 15.19 9.64
C ARG A 144 -12.83 13.66 9.69
N THR A 145 -11.97 13.14 10.58
CA THR A 145 -11.64 11.72 10.66
C THR A 145 -12.28 10.98 11.85
N GLY A 146 -13.07 11.67 12.68
CA GLY A 146 -13.68 11.08 13.89
C GLY A 146 -15.20 10.83 13.80
N GLY A 147 -15.79 10.86 12.61
CA GLY A 147 -17.23 10.70 12.42
C GLY A 147 -17.58 9.64 11.39
N GLN A 148 -17.50 8.37 11.79
CA GLN A 148 -18.29 7.24 11.26
C GLN A 148 -18.11 6.01 12.16
#